data_AF-A0A7W7NZK1-F1
#
_entry.id   AF-A0A7W7NZK1-F1
#
_cell.length_a   1.000
_cell.length_b   1.000
_cell.length_c   1.000
_cell.angle_alpha   90.00
_cell.angle_beta   90.00
_cell.angle_gamma   90.00
#
_symmetry.space_group_name_H-M   'P 1'
#
loop_
_entity.id
_entity.type
_entity.pdbx_description
1 polymer ?
#
loop_
_entity_poly.entity_id
_entity_poly.type
_entity_poly.pdbx_seq_one_letter_code
_entity_poly.pdbx_strand_id
1 'polypeptide(L)'
;MDSMGLLWEMFGDWKVLLMGGSLLLSVFYKILVFLYRALRVYGELFAMKRLKSLIFLRQDTRGGTAFLAFLDRNIELEMFRVASGMQVNFREMAAIIKIESLGLWSPEQIRALRKYLKCSPMSDGPKIIIGSMDRFEAYFGFSLSLILVAMAVLLWGLFVWKYSLYGALMGAFFFVLAIFVGGMLAWDFGKMKIAQDIKEYLNRNPGVLSGT
;
A
#
# COMPACT_ATOMS: atom_id res chain seq x y z
N MET A 1 -41.82 28.59 25.83
CA MET A 1 -40.36 28.66 26.04
C MET A 1 -39.81 27.26 25.84
N ASP A 2 -39.12 27.09 24.73
CA ASP A 2 -38.93 25.84 23.99
C ASP A 2 -37.84 24.94 24.58
N SER A 3 -38.23 23.98 25.43
CA SER A 3 -37.35 22.88 25.83
C SER A 3 -37.08 21.88 24.69
N MET A 4 -37.92 21.85 23.65
CA MET A 4 -37.71 21.01 22.46
C MET A 4 -36.67 21.57 21.48
N GLY A 5 -36.46 22.90 21.44
CA GLY A 5 -35.46 23.53 20.56
C GLY A 5 -34.02 23.23 21.00
N LEU A 6 -33.77 23.26 22.32
CA LEU A 6 -32.46 23.01 22.93
C LEU A 6 -31.97 21.56 22.73
N LEU A 7 -32.86 20.58 22.79
CA LEU A 7 -32.51 19.18 22.51
C LEU A 7 -32.18 18.98 21.02
N TRP A 8 -32.88 19.65 20.11
CA TRP A 8 -32.62 19.54 18.67
C TRP A 8 -31.26 20.15 18.27
N GLU A 9 -30.89 21.28 18.87
CA GLU A 9 -29.56 21.88 18.70
C GLU A 9 -28.44 21.01 19.30
N MET A 10 -28.65 20.44 20.51
CA MET A 10 -27.68 19.50 21.11
C MET A 10 -27.50 18.21 20.30
N PHE A 11 -28.56 17.67 19.69
CA PHE A 11 -28.44 16.49 18.81
C PHE A 11 -27.76 16.82 17.47
N GLY A 12 -27.88 18.05 16.98
CA GLY A 12 -27.13 18.56 15.83
C GLY A 12 -25.63 18.60 16.13
N ASP A 13 -25.25 19.21 17.26
CA ASP A 13 -23.87 19.33 17.70
C ASP A 13 -23.23 17.98 18.05
N TRP A 14 -23.98 17.06 18.65
CA TRP A 14 -23.49 15.71 18.95
C TRP A 14 -23.14 14.92 17.68
N LYS A 15 -23.95 15.05 16.62
CA LYS A 15 -23.64 14.41 15.31
C LYS A 15 -22.42 15.04 14.65
N VAL A 16 -22.24 16.36 14.76
CA VAL A 16 -21.06 17.06 14.24
C VAL A 16 -19.81 16.66 15.02
N LEU A 17 -19.90 16.52 16.35
CA LEU A 17 -18.82 16.03 17.21
C LEU A 17 -18.48 14.56 16.92
N LEU A 18 -19.48 13.70 16.72
CA LEU A 18 -19.25 12.29 16.34
C LEU A 18 -18.65 12.15 14.93
N MET A 19 -19.13 12.92 13.95
CA MET A 19 -18.58 12.93 12.59
C MET A 19 -17.14 13.46 12.60
N GLY A 20 -16.91 14.61 13.26
CA GLY A 20 -15.57 15.18 13.42
C GLY A 20 -14.62 14.24 14.16
N GLY A 21 -15.08 13.60 15.24
CA GLY A 21 -14.33 12.59 15.98
C GLY A 21 -13.97 11.37 15.14
N SER A 22 -14.91 10.86 14.33
CA SER A 22 -14.67 9.72 13.44
C SER A 22 -13.67 10.04 12.33
N LEU A 23 -13.72 11.25 11.77
CA LEU A 23 -12.75 11.74 10.79
C LEU A 23 -11.36 11.86 11.40
N LEU A 24 -11.23 12.45 12.60
CA LEU A 24 -9.96 12.54 13.32
C LEU A 24 -9.39 11.15 13.64
N LEU A 25 -10.23 10.22 14.09
CA LEU A 25 -9.84 8.82 14.31
C LEU A 25 -9.34 8.15 13.02
N SER A 26 -10.01 8.40 11.89
CA SER A 26 -9.60 7.82 10.59
C SER A 26 -8.25 8.38 10.10
N VAL A 27 -8.02 9.68 10.28
CA VAL A 27 -6.74 10.33 9.96
C VAL A 27 -5.65 9.82 10.88
N PHE A 28 -5.93 9.73 12.19
CA PHE A 28 -4.99 9.21 13.18
C PHE A 28 -4.62 7.75 12.91
N TYR A 29 -5.58 6.89 12.57
CA TYR A 29 -5.33 5.52 12.16
C TYR A 29 -4.41 5.45 10.93
N LYS A 30 -4.63 6.31 9.93
CA LYS A 30 -3.75 6.34 8.74
C LYS A 30 -2.35 6.87 9.04
N ILE A 31 -2.20 7.83 9.96
CA ILE A 31 -0.88 8.27 10.45
C ILE A 31 -0.17 7.11 11.15
N LEU A 32 -0.87 6.35 12.00
CA LEU A 32 -0.34 5.15 12.65
C LEU A 32 0.11 4.09 11.63
N VAL A 33 -0.72 3.82 10.60
CA VAL A 33 -0.37 2.90 9.52
C VAL A 33 0.84 3.41 8.74
N PHE A 34 0.93 4.72 8.50
CA PHE A 34 2.09 5.32 7.83
C PHE A 34 3.36 5.19 8.68
N LEU A 35 3.27 5.45 9.99
CA LEU A 35 4.39 5.29 10.93
C LEU A 35 4.84 3.82 10.99
N TYR A 36 3.91 2.87 10.99
CA TYR A 36 4.19 1.44 10.93
C TYR A 36 4.84 1.03 9.58
N ARG A 37 4.39 1.64 8.46
CA ARG A 37 5.01 1.47 7.14
C ARG A 37 6.42 2.10 7.09
N ALA A 38 6.66 3.21 7.78
CA ALA A 38 8.00 3.82 7.91
C ALA A 38 8.93 2.96 8.78
N LEU A 39 8.41 2.36 9.85
CA LEU A 39 9.13 1.37 10.67
C LEU A 39 9.55 0.13 9.86
N ARG A 40 8.84 -0.23 8.78
CA ARG A 40 9.28 -1.32 7.88
C ARG A 40 10.60 -1.06 7.17
N VAL A 41 11.10 0.18 7.11
CA VAL A 41 12.44 0.50 6.57
C VAL A 41 13.55 -0.22 7.37
N TYR A 42 13.31 -0.56 8.65
CA TYR A 42 14.22 -1.41 9.43
C TYR A 42 14.39 -2.83 8.84
N GLY A 43 13.45 -3.29 8.01
CA GLY A 43 13.52 -4.60 7.35
C GLY A 43 14.69 -4.73 6.37
N GLU A 44 15.08 -3.65 5.70
CA GLU A 44 16.20 -3.65 4.74
C GLU A 44 17.54 -3.88 5.45
N LEU A 45 17.74 -3.20 6.58
CA LEU A 45 18.93 -3.39 7.42
C LEU A 45 19.02 -4.82 7.98
N PHE A 46 17.87 -5.43 8.30
CA PHE A 46 17.83 -6.80 8.78
C PHE A 46 18.15 -7.82 7.66
N ALA A 47 17.60 -7.62 6.46
CA ALA A 47 17.88 -8.47 5.30
C ALA A 47 19.38 -8.43 4.93
N MET A 48 20.00 -7.25 4.95
CA MET A 48 21.42 -7.10 4.65
C MET A 48 22.33 -7.77 5.70
N LYS A 49 21.97 -7.67 6.99
CA LYS A 49 22.68 -8.40 8.06
C LYS A 49 22.56 -9.91 7.89
N ARG A 50 21.36 -10.40 7.56
CA ARG A 50 21.10 -11.83 7.36
C ARG A 50 21.84 -12.38 6.14
N LEU A 51 21.86 -11.63 5.03
CA LEU A 51 22.61 -11.98 3.84
C LEU A 51 24.12 -12.12 4.14
N LYS A 52 24.71 -11.16 4.87
CA LYS A 52 26.12 -11.24 5.29
C LYS A 52 26.41 -12.50 6.11
N SER A 53 25.53 -12.85 7.05
CA SER A 53 25.67 -14.06 7.85
C SER A 53 25.57 -15.33 7.00
N LEU A 54 24.66 -15.40 6.03
CA LEU A 54 24.53 -16.55 5.14
C LEU A 54 25.76 -16.72 4.22
N ILE A 55 26.30 -15.63 3.67
CA ILE A 55 27.52 -15.66 2.86
C ILE A 55 28.70 -16.15 3.69
N PHE A 56 28.84 -15.66 4.92
CA PHE A 56 29.88 -16.11 5.85
C PHE A 56 29.77 -17.62 6.15
N LEU A 57 28.57 -18.11 6.48
CA LEU A 57 28.32 -19.53 6.71
C LEU A 57 28.63 -20.37 5.46
N ARG A 58 28.34 -19.87 4.27
CA ARG A 58 28.62 -20.55 3.01
C ARG A 58 30.11 -20.67 2.71
N GLN A 59 30.91 -19.67 3.09
CA GLN A 59 32.36 -19.66 2.92
C GLN A 59 33.07 -20.61 3.90
N ASP A 60 32.58 -20.71 5.13
CA ASP A 60 33.18 -21.55 6.19
C ASP A 60 32.75 -23.03 6.12
N THR A 61 31.62 -23.31 5.46
CA THR A 61 31.10 -24.68 5.38
C THR A 61 31.78 -25.50 4.28
N ARG A 62 32.51 -26.55 4.68
CA ARG A 62 33.05 -27.61 3.79
C ARG A 62 32.14 -28.85 3.68
N GLY A 63 30.88 -28.73 4.10
CA GLY A 63 29.92 -29.83 4.23
C GLY A 63 29.33 -30.38 2.92
N GLY A 64 28.44 -31.36 3.06
CA GLY A 64 27.83 -32.11 1.95
C GLY A 64 26.96 -31.27 1.00
N THR A 65 26.84 -31.74 -0.25
CA THR A 65 26.21 -31.06 -1.39
C THR A 65 24.79 -30.54 -1.10
N ALA A 66 23.99 -31.27 -0.31
CA ALA A 66 22.62 -30.88 0.01
C ALA A 66 22.52 -29.63 0.91
N PHE A 67 23.43 -29.49 1.89
CA PHE A 67 23.43 -28.33 2.78
C PHE A 67 23.93 -27.07 2.08
N LEU A 68 24.93 -27.23 1.19
CA LEU A 68 25.38 -26.14 0.34
C LEU A 68 24.27 -25.64 -0.60
N ALA A 69 23.54 -26.55 -1.23
CA ALA A 69 22.39 -26.19 -2.06
C ALA A 69 21.28 -25.48 -1.27
N PHE A 70 21.07 -25.85 0.01
CA PHE A 70 20.14 -25.15 0.88
C PHE A 70 20.62 -23.72 1.19
N LEU A 71 21.90 -23.53 1.51
CA LEU A 71 22.47 -22.21 1.76
C LEU A 71 22.39 -21.32 0.51
N ASP A 72 22.75 -21.85 -0.66
CA ASP A 72 22.74 -21.11 -1.93
C ASP A 72 21.33 -20.61 -2.27
N ARG A 73 20.30 -21.46 -2.09
CA ARG A 73 18.90 -21.03 -2.23
C ARG A 73 18.58 -19.88 -1.28
N ASN A 74 18.89 -20.02 0.02
CA ASN A 74 18.55 -18.97 1.00
C ASN A 74 19.29 -17.66 0.74
N ILE A 75 20.54 -17.73 0.25
CA ILE A 75 21.30 -16.55 -0.20
C ILE A 75 20.58 -15.87 -1.36
N GLU A 76 20.16 -16.63 -2.39
CA GLU A 76 19.40 -16.10 -3.53
C GLU A 76 18.14 -15.35 -3.09
N LEU A 77 17.37 -15.93 -2.17
CA LEU A 77 16.16 -15.28 -1.64
C LEU A 77 16.46 -13.99 -0.88
N GLU A 78 17.50 -13.97 -0.05
CA GLU A 78 17.87 -12.75 0.68
C GLU A 78 18.50 -11.69 -0.24
N MET A 79 19.26 -12.09 -1.27
CA MET A 79 19.73 -11.18 -2.31
C MET A 79 18.55 -10.52 -3.02
N PHE A 80 17.53 -11.29 -3.40
CA PHE A 80 16.31 -10.75 -4.00
C PHE A 80 15.60 -9.78 -3.05
N ARG A 81 15.47 -10.12 -1.76
CA ARG A 81 14.83 -9.25 -0.76
C ARG A 81 15.57 -7.92 -0.59
N VAL A 82 16.90 -7.96 -0.59
CA VAL A 82 17.75 -6.75 -0.50
C VAL A 82 17.63 -5.91 -1.77
N ALA A 83 17.70 -6.53 -2.95
CA ALA A 83 17.64 -5.81 -4.23
C ALA A 83 16.25 -5.21 -4.50
N SER A 84 15.19 -5.95 -4.21
CA SER A 84 13.81 -5.55 -4.54
C SER A 84 13.08 -4.78 -3.44
N GLY A 85 13.56 -4.89 -2.19
CA GLY A 85 12.87 -4.40 -0.99
C GLY A 85 11.61 -5.21 -0.64
N MET A 86 11.40 -6.38 -1.25
CA MET A 86 10.19 -7.19 -1.09
C MET A 86 10.44 -8.41 -0.20
N GLN A 87 9.74 -8.51 0.93
CA GLN A 87 9.75 -9.76 1.70
C GLN A 87 8.79 -10.77 1.08
N VAL A 88 9.35 -11.73 0.35
CA VAL A 88 8.62 -12.78 -0.36
C VAL A 88 9.19 -14.16 -0.03
N ASN A 89 8.42 -15.22 -0.27
CA ASN A 89 8.93 -16.59 -0.28
C ASN A 89 9.51 -16.97 -1.66
N PHE A 90 10.12 -18.15 -1.79
CA PHE A 90 10.72 -18.60 -3.06
C PHE A 90 9.73 -18.68 -4.22
N ARG A 91 8.50 -19.15 -3.98
CA ARG A 91 7.50 -19.28 -5.05
C ARG A 91 7.06 -17.90 -5.55
N GLU A 92 6.88 -16.96 -4.64
CA GLU A 92 6.58 -15.56 -4.94
C GLU A 92 7.75 -14.89 -5.66
N MET A 93 8.99 -15.11 -5.22
CA MET A 93 10.20 -14.62 -5.89
C MET A 93 10.27 -15.10 -7.34
N ALA A 94 10.12 -16.41 -7.57
CA ALA A 94 10.16 -16.98 -8.91
C ALA A 94 9.05 -16.41 -9.81
N ALA A 95 7.83 -16.24 -9.26
CA ALA A 95 6.72 -15.63 -9.98
C ALA A 95 7.02 -14.17 -10.34
N ILE A 96 7.58 -13.40 -9.41
CA ILE A 96 7.93 -11.99 -9.63
C ILE A 96 9.03 -11.85 -10.68
N ILE A 97 10.11 -12.63 -10.60
CA ILE A 97 11.19 -12.63 -11.59
C ILE A 97 10.65 -12.94 -12.98
N LYS A 98 9.71 -13.89 -13.09
CA LYS A 98 9.07 -14.26 -14.36
C LYS A 98 8.15 -13.15 -14.92
N ILE A 99 7.48 -12.42 -14.05
CA ILE A 99 6.65 -11.27 -14.44
C ILE A 99 7.55 -10.11 -14.88
N GLU A 100 8.66 -9.89 -14.16
CA GLU A 100 9.67 -8.87 -14.49
C GLU A 100 10.36 -9.15 -15.82
N SER A 101 10.67 -10.43 -16.12
CA SER A 101 11.31 -10.81 -17.38
C SER A 101 10.45 -10.55 -18.62
N LEU A 102 9.16 -10.23 -18.47
CA LEU A 102 8.31 -9.80 -19.58
C LEU A 102 8.58 -8.35 -20.01
N GLY A 103 9.19 -7.54 -19.14
CA GLY A 103 9.51 -6.14 -19.43
C GLY A 103 8.29 -5.21 -19.63
N LEU A 104 7.09 -5.67 -19.25
CA LEU A 104 5.84 -4.94 -19.50
C LEU A 104 5.48 -3.91 -18.42
N TRP A 105 6.06 -4.05 -17.23
CA TRP A 105 5.72 -3.25 -16.06
C TRP A 105 6.96 -2.67 -15.38
N SER A 106 6.80 -1.50 -14.75
CA SER A 106 7.88 -0.89 -13.99
C SER A 106 8.15 -1.65 -12.68
N PRO A 107 9.35 -1.51 -12.09
CA PRO A 107 9.67 -2.11 -10.78
C PRO A 107 8.67 -1.74 -9.68
N GLU A 108 8.13 -0.52 -9.68
CA GLU A 108 7.12 -0.07 -8.71
C GLU A 108 5.78 -0.77 -8.89
N GLN A 109 5.38 -1.00 -10.13
CA GLN A 109 4.15 -1.73 -10.48
C GLN A 109 4.24 -3.20 -10.06
N ILE A 110 5.41 -3.83 -10.29
CA ILE A 110 5.70 -5.19 -9.83
C ILE A 110 5.72 -5.24 -8.30
N ARG A 111 6.30 -4.23 -7.62
CA ARG A 111 6.29 -4.16 -6.16
C ARG A 111 4.87 -4.02 -5.59
N ALA A 112 3.96 -3.33 -6.29
CA ALA A 112 2.56 -3.24 -5.90
C ALA A 112 1.85 -4.60 -5.95
N LEU A 113 2.24 -5.47 -6.89
CA LEU A 113 1.68 -6.81 -7.06
C LEU A 113 1.85 -7.68 -5.82
N ARG A 114 2.97 -7.51 -5.09
CA ARG A 114 3.31 -8.29 -3.89
C ARG A 114 2.17 -8.38 -2.87
N LYS A 115 1.39 -7.30 -2.66
CA LYS A 115 0.26 -7.31 -1.70
C LYS A 115 -0.80 -8.36 -2.07
N TYR A 116 -0.97 -8.62 -3.37
CA TYR A 116 -2.06 -9.44 -3.91
C TYR A 116 -1.58 -10.80 -4.42
N LEU A 117 -0.28 -11.01 -4.55
CA LEU A 117 0.31 -12.28 -4.92
C LEU A 117 0.18 -13.25 -3.73
N LYS A 118 -0.54 -14.35 -3.93
CA LYS A 118 -0.62 -15.43 -2.96
C LYS A 118 -0.12 -16.73 -3.58
N CYS A 119 0.91 -17.29 -2.97
CA CYS A 119 1.38 -18.64 -3.28
C CYS A 119 0.93 -19.57 -2.17
N SER A 120 -0.16 -20.32 -2.39
CA SER A 120 -0.53 -21.38 -1.44
C SER A 120 0.31 -22.63 -1.74
N PRO A 121 0.79 -23.36 -0.72
CA PRO A 121 1.48 -24.63 -0.92
C PRO A 121 0.60 -25.67 -1.64
N MET A 122 -0.73 -25.58 -1.49
CA MET A 122 -1.73 -26.49 -2.08
C MET A 122 -2.30 -26.04 -3.43
N SER A 123 -1.92 -24.86 -3.94
CA SER A 123 -2.40 -24.39 -5.25
C SER A 123 -1.40 -24.69 -6.36
N ASP A 124 -1.90 -25.04 -7.54
CA ASP A 124 -1.14 -25.32 -8.79
C ASP A 124 -0.28 -24.16 -9.34
N GLY A 125 -0.09 -23.10 -8.58
CA GLY A 125 0.77 -22.00 -8.98
C GLY A 125 0.51 -20.69 -8.22
N PRO A 126 1.36 -19.68 -8.45
CA PRO A 126 1.16 -18.33 -7.94
C PRO A 126 -0.15 -17.75 -8.49
N LYS A 127 -1.05 -17.31 -7.61
CA LYS A 127 -2.32 -16.67 -8.01
C LYS A 127 -2.44 -15.28 -7.42
N ILE A 128 -2.91 -14.34 -8.23
CA ILE A 128 -3.21 -12.97 -7.78
C ILE A 128 -4.64 -12.96 -7.22
N ILE A 129 -4.75 -12.88 -5.90
CA ILE A 129 -6.02 -12.88 -5.17
C ILE A 129 -6.22 -11.50 -4.57
N ILE A 130 -7.21 -10.80 -5.11
CA ILE A 130 -7.68 -9.50 -4.61
C ILE A 130 -8.94 -9.77 -3.80
N GLY A 131 -8.82 -9.72 -2.47
CA GLY A 131 -9.91 -9.97 -1.55
C GLY A 131 -10.98 -8.89 -1.61
N SER A 132 -12.21 -9.23 -1.23
CA SER A 132 -13.32 -8.26 -1.20
C SER A 132 -13.05 -7.11 -0.23
N MET A 133 -12.39 -7.40 0.89
CA MET A 133 -11.98 -6.39 1.87
C MET A 133 -10.95 -5.42 1.29
N ASP A 134 -9.98 -5.92 0.51
CA ASP A 134 -8.99 -5.06 -0.15
C ASP A 134 -9.63 -4.13 -1.19
N ARG A 135 -10.64 -4.62 -1.91
CA ARG A 135 -11.41 -3.79 -2.85
C ARG A 135 -12.17 -2.72 -2.11
N PHE A 136 -12.88 -3.09 -1.05
CA PHE A 136 -13.62 -2.14 -0.24
C PHE A 136 -12.70 -1.06 0.34
N GLU A 137 -11.56 -1.43 0.91
CA GLU A 137 -10.54 -0.49 1.41
C GLU A 137 -10.05 0.46 0.32
N ALA A 138 -9.76 -0.06 -0.88
CA ALA A 138 -9.30 0.73 -2.02
C ALA A 138 -10.36 1.73 -2.51
N TYR A 139 -11.60 1.29 -2.72
CA TYR A 139 -12.70 2.16 -3.14
C TYR A 139 -13.06 3.18 -2.06
N PHE A 140 -13.09 2.77 -0.80
CA PHE A 140 -13.37 3.66 0.32
C PHE A 140 -12.30 4.75 0.44
N GLY A 141 -11.02 4.38 0.33
CA GLY A 141 -9.91 5.33 0.32
C GLY A 141 -9.98 6.32 -0.86
N PHE A 142 -10.36 5.85 -2.04
CA PHE A 142 -10.56 6.68 -3.22
C PHE A 142 -11.74 7.65 -3.07
N SER A 143 -12.90 7.18 -2.61
CA SER A 143 -14.07 8.02 -2.34
C SER A 143 -13.78 9.08 -1.28
N LEU A 144 -13.08 8.71 -0.20
CA LEU A 144 -12.69 9.64 0.86
C LEU A 144 -11.73 10.72 0.33
N SER A 145 -10.82 10.35 -0.58
CA SER A 145 -9.93 11.29 -1.26
C SER A 145 -10.71 12.33 -2.08
N LEU A 146 -11.69 11.88 -2.87
CA LEU A 146 -12.54 12.78 -3.66
C LEU A 146 -13.34 13.74 -2.78
N ILE A 147 -13.94 13.25 -1.70
CA ILE A 147 -14.70 14.08 -0.76
C ILE A 147 -13.79 15.12 -0.10
N LEU A 148 -12.59 14.71 0.33
CA LEU A 148 -11.62 15.60 0.96
C LEU A 148 -11.18 16.73 0.03
N VAL A 149 -10.87 16.41 -1.22
CA VAL A 149 -10.50 17.42 -2.24
C VAL A 149 -11.68 18.34 -2.54
N ALA A 150 -12.89 17.80 -2.70
CA ALA A 150 -14.09 18.61 -2.93
C ALA A 150 -14.38 19.58 -1.77
N MET A 151 -14.27 19.12 -0.53
CA MET A 151 -14.40 19.98 0.66
C MET A 151 -13.34 21.07 0.70
N ALA A 152 -12.10 20.77 0.31
CA ALA A 152 -11.03 21.74 0.28
C ALA A 152 -11.25 22.82 -0.81
N VAL A 153 -11.80 22.46 -1.97
CA VAL A 153 -12.21 23.43 -3.00
C VAL A 153 -13.31 24.36 -2.48
N LEU A 154 -14.33 23.81 -1.81
CA LEU A 154 -15.42 24.61 -1.23
C LEU A 154 -14.89 25.55 -0.14
N LEU A 155 -14.06 25.05 0.76
CA LEU A 155 -13.41 25.86 1.80
C LEU A 155 -12.58 26.98 1.18
N TRP A 156 -11.78 26.68 0.16
CA TRP A 156 -10.99 27.70 -0.52
C TRP A 156 -11.89 28.80 -1.12
N GLY A 157 -12.97 28.43 -1.81
CA GLY A 157 -13.96 29.38 -2.31
C GLY A 157 -14.57 30.27 -1.23
N LEU A 158 -14.92 29.69 -0.08
CA LEU A 158 -15.44 30.44 1.08
C LEU A 158 -14.41 31.42 1.66
N PHE A 159 -13.15 31.01 1.77
CA PHE A 159 -12.07 31.87 2.26
C PHE A 159 -11.79 33.03 1.31
N VAL A 160 -11.80 32.78 0.00
CA VAL A 160 -11.62 33.82 -1.03
C VAL A 160 -12.75 34.85 -0.94
N TRP A 161 -14.00 34.39 -0.78
CA TRP A 161 -15.14 35.30 -0.68
C TRP A 161 -15.08 36.17 0.58
N LYS A 162 -14.74 35.60 1.74
CA LYS A 162 -14.86 36.30 3.03
C LYS A 162 -13.62 37.11 3.45
N TYR A 163 -12.41 36.66 3.13
CA TYR A 163 -11.17 37.17 3.74
C TYR A 163 -10.16 37.77 2.74
N SER A 164 -10.62 38.14 1.53
CA SER A 164 -9.79 38.78 0.50
C SER A 164 -8.48 38.00 0.22
N LEU A 165 -7.36 38.66 -0.09
CA LEU A 165 -6.11 38.01 -0.49
C LEU A 165 -5.54 37.02 0.55
N TYR A 166 -5.63 37.35 1.85
CA TYR A 166 -5.15 36.46 2.92
C TYR A 166 -5.98 35.18 3.01
N GLY A 167 -7.30 35.27 2.82
CA GLY A 167 -8.17 34.11 2.70
C GLY A 167 -7.80 33.22 1.53
N ALA A 168 -7.51 33.81 0.37
CA ALA A 168 -7.11 33.07 -0.82
C ALA A 168 -5.84 32.25 -0.60
N LEU A 169 -4.82 32.82 0.06
CA LEU A 169 -3.56 32.13 0.36
C LEU A 169 -3.76 30.98 1.37
N MET A 170 -4.51 31.21 2.45
CA MET A 170 -4.80 30.16 3.44
C MET A 170 -5.63 29.02 2.84
N GLY A 171 -6.66 29.35 2.05
CA GLY A 171 -7.47 28.35 1.35
C GLY A 171 -6.65 27.54 0.35
N ALA A 172 -5.76 28.18 -0.39
CA ALA A 172 -4.85 27.49 -1.31
C ALA A 172 -3.91 26.53 -0.57
N PHE A 173 -3.38 26.92 0.60
CA PHE A 173 -2.56 26.03 1.44
C PHE A 173 -3.34 24.78 1.87
N PHE A 174 -4.56 24.94 2.38
CA PHE A 174 -5.41 23.79 2.75
C PHE A 174 -5.78 22.92 1.56
N PHE A 175 -5.99 23.52 0.38
CA PHE A 175 -6.26 22.78 -0.85
C PHE A 175 -5.07 21.92 -1.28
N VAL A 176 -3.86 22.48 -1.29
CA VAL A 176 -2.64 21.72 -1.60
C VAL A 176 -2.43 20.60 -0.58
N LEU A 177 -2.63 20.87 0.71
CA LEU A 177 -2.55 19.86 1.75
C LEU A 177 -3.57 18.74 1.55
N ALA A 178 -4.80 19.09 1.17
CA ALA A 178 -5.86 18.11 0.88
C ALA A 178 -5.54 17.26 -0.35
N ILE A 179 -4.99 17.84 -1.43
CA ILE A 179 -4.50 17.06 -2.58
C ILE A 179 -3.43 16.06 -2.14
N PHE A 180 -2.47 16.50 -1.32
CA PHE A 180 -1.40 15.63 -0.86
C PHE A 180 -1.93 14.46 -0.02
N VAL A 181 -2.75 14.76 0.99
CA VAL A 181 -3.37 13.75 1.85
C VAL A 181 -4.29 12.84 1.02
N GLY A 182 -5.14 13.41 0.18
CA GLY A 182 -6.03 12.67 -0.72
C GLY A 182 -5.28 11.74 -1.67
N GLY A 183 -4.15 12.17 -2.22
CA GLY A 183 -3.26 11.34 -3.02
C GLY A 183 -2.73 10.14 -2.24
N MET A 184 -2.33 10.34 -0.98
CA MET A 184 -1.93 9.23 -0.09
C MET A 184 -3.09 8.27 0.20
N LEU A 185 -4.34 8.76 0.33
CA LEU A 185 -5.51 7.91 0.54
C LEU A 185 -5.82 7.04 -0.70
N ALA A 186 -5.68 7.62 -1.90
CA ALA A 186 -5.97 6.97 -3.16
C ALA A 186 -4.85 6.03 -3.65
N TRP A 187 -3.67 6.06 -3.02
CA TRP A 187 -2.51 5.26 -3.42
C TRP A 187 -2.80 3.76 -3.46
N ASP A 188 -3.55 3.25 -2.49
CA ASP A 188 -3.89 1.82 -2.40
C ASP A 188 -4.88 1.40 -3.52
N PHE A 189 -5.68 2.33 -4.05
CA PHE A 189 -6.52 2.10 -5.24
C PHE A 189 -5.67 1.94 -6.51
N GLY A 190 -4.64 2.78 -6.69
CA GLY A 190 -3.71 2.66 -7.82
C GLY A 190 -3.02 1.29 -7.85
N LYS A 191 -2.54 0.82 -6.69
CA LYS A 191 -1.94 -0.52 -6.56
C LYS A 191 -2.90 -1.64 -6.91
N MET A 192 -4.15 -1.54 -6.47
CA MET A 192 -5.18 -2.52 -6.79
C MET A 192 -5.42 -2.59 -8.30
N LYS A 193 -5.53 -1.43 -8.97
CA LYS A 193 -5.75 -1.37 -10.42
C LYS A 193 -4.60 -1.99 -11.20
N ILE A 194 -3.35 -1.65 -10.87
CA ILE A 194 -2.16 -2.27 -11.46
C ILE A 194 -2.18 -3.79 -11.28
N ALA A 195 -2.52 -4.28 -10.09
CA ALA A 195 -2.61 -5.71 -9.83
C ALA A 195 -3.75 -6.39 -10.61
N GLN A 196 -4.87 -5.69 -10.85
CA GLN A 196 -5.95 -6.16 -11.73
C GLN A 196 -5.49 -6.25 -13.18
N ASP A 197 -4.80 -5.23 -13.68
CA ASP A 197 -4.29 -5.19 -15.06
C ASP A 197 -3.30 -6.34 -15.31
N ILE A 198 -2.36 -6.55 -14.37
CA ILE A 198 -1.41 -7.67 -14.42
C ILE A 198 -2.17 -9.01 -14.38
N LYS A 199 -3.16 -9.15 -13.49
CA LYS A 199 -3.96 -10.37 -13.38
C LYS A 199 -4.72 -10.67 -14.67
N GLU A 200 -5.32 -9.65 -15.28
CA GLU A 200 -6.05 -9.81 -16.53
C GLU A 200 -5.12 -10.21 -17.67
N TYR A 201 -3.94 -9.60 -17.75
CA TYR A 201 -2.91 -9.99 -18.73
C TYR A 201 -2.49 -11.45 -18.56
N LEU A 202 -2.24 -11.90 -17.33
CA LEU A 202 -1.82 -13.27 -17.03
C LEU A 202 -2.94 -14.28 -17.31
N ASN A 203 -4.19 -13.91 -17.06
CA ASN A 203 -5.34 -14.75 -17.40
C ASN A 203 -5.52 -14.89 -18.91
N ARG A 204 -5.22 -13.84 -19.69
CA ARG A 204 -5.21 -13.89 -21.15
C ARG A 204 -4.03 -14.68 -21.71
N ASN A 205 -2.93 -14.78 -20.96
CA ASN A 205 -1.70 -15.47 -21.35
C ASN A 205 -1.28 -16.54 -20.31
N PRO A 206 -2.07 -17.61 -20.12
CA PRO A 206 -1.84 -18.59 -19.04
C PRO A 206 -0.49 -19.32 -19.15
N GLY A 207 0.06 -19.44 -20.35
CA GLY A 207 1.38 -20.04 -20.63
C GLY A 207 2.56 -19.30 -19.99
N VAL A 208 2.37 -18.03 -19.61
CA VAL A 208 3.43 -17.21 -19.02
C VAL A 208 3.81 -17.72 -17.63
N LEU A 209 2.87 -18.25 -16.84
CA LEU A 209 3.17 -18.72 -15.48
C LEU A 209 3.30 -20.25 -15.37
N SER A 210 2.76 -21.02 -16.31
CA SER A 210 2.69 -22.49 -16.24
C SER A 210 3.98 -23.26 -16.51
N GLY A 211 5.07 -22.59 -16.88
CA GLY A 211 6.39 -23.21 -17.13
C GLY A 211 7.27 -23.43 -15.90
N THR A 212 6.71 -23.75 -14.73
CA THR A 212 7.45 -24.09 -13.50
C THR A 212 7.16 -25.50 -13.04
#